data_AF-A0A097IJ24-F1
#
_entry.id   AF-A0A097IJ24-F1
#
_cell.length_a   1.000
_cell.length_b   1.000
_cell.length_c   1.000
_cell.angle_alpha   90.00
_cell.angle_beta   90.00
_cell.angle_gamma   90.00
#
_symmetry.space_group_name_H-M   'P 1'
#
loop_
_entity.id
_entity.type
_entity.pdbx_description
1 polymer ?
#
loop_
_entity_poly.entity_id
_entity_poly.type
_entity_poly.pdbx_seq_one_letter_code
_entity_poly.pdbx_strand_id
1 'polypeptide(L)'
;MASVFEAESSRRELACNAGRPFPAATATLGPRARGVDGESHTYYLPVAVHERFVAAWAGSRTHTDAAASVSALASEILEAEAERLERTFNNGESFPPAPAGARGVDPQAARRQGEKMAELWQKRRSKKE
;
A
#
# COMPACT_ATOMS: atom_id res chain seq x y z
N MET A 1 -2.01 -15.15 -12.27
CA MET A 1 -2.02 -15.11 -10.79
C MET A 1 -2.42 -13.70 -10.39
N ALA A 2 -3.34 -13.56 -9.42
CA ALA A 2 -3.69 -12.25 -8.88
C ALA A 2 -2.53 -11.72 -8.03
N SER A 3 -2.31 -10.41 -8.04
CA SER A 3 -1.34 -9.76 -7.14
C SER A 3 -1.80 -9.87 -5.68
N VAL A 4 -0.87 -9.73 -4.73
CA VAL A 4 -1.20 -9.73 -3.29
C VAL A 4 -2.22 -8.62 -2.92
N PHE A 5 -2.18 -7.49 -3.61
CA PHE A 5 -3.13 -6.40 -3.43
C PHE A 5 -4.54 -6.75 -3.94
N GLU A 6 -4.64 -7.47 -5.05
CA GLU A 6 -5.94 -7.96 -5.56
C GLU A 6 -6.53 -9.04 -4.67
N ALA A 7 -5.68 -9.94 -4.16
CA ALA A 7 -6.09 -10.98 -3.21
C ALA A 7 -6.64 -10.35 -1.92
N GLU A 8 -5.92 -9.38 -1.36
CA GLU A 8 -6.37 -8.67 -0.16
C GLU A 8 -7.65 -7.87 -0.40
N SER A 9 -7.75 -7.17 -1.54
CA SER A 9 -8.97 -6.43 -1.90
C SER A 9 -10.17 -7.38 -1.94
N SER A 10 -10.01 -8.53 -2.57
CA SER A 10 -11.07 -9.55 -2.67
C SER A 10 -11.45 -10.12 -1.30
N ARG A 11 -10.47 -10.35 -0.41
CA ARG A 11 -10.71 -10.81 0.97
C ARG A 11 -11.57 -9.81 1.74
N ARG A 12 -11.23 -8.51 1.66
CA ARG A 12 -11.98 -7.44 2.32
C ARG A 12 -13.38 -7.26 1.73
N GLU A 13 -13.53 -7.37 0.42
CA GLU A 13 -14.84 -7.34 -0.23
C GLU A 13 -15.72 -8.49 0.29
N LEU A 14 -15.16 -9.69 0.42
CA LEU A 14 -15.87 -10.83 1.01
C LEU A 14 -16.29 -10.57 2.47
N ALA A 15 -15.34 -10.12 3.29
CA ALA A 15 -15.54 -9.97 4.73
C ALA A 15 -16.42 -8.78 5.11
N CYS A 16 -16.34 -7.67 4.37
CA CYS A 16 -16.90 -6.39 4.76
C CYS A 16 -17.94 -5.85 3.75
N ASN A 17 -18.08 -6.44 2.56
CA ASN A 17 -18.98 -5.95 1.52
C ASN A 17 -19.70 -7.07 0.74
N ALA A 18 -19.97 -8.20 1.40
CA ALA A 18 -20.70 -9.34 0.83
C ALA A 18 -20.14 -9.83 -0.53
N GLY A 19 -18.82 -9.77 -0.70
CA GLY A 19 -18.11 -10.16 -1.92
C GLY A 19 -18.22 -9.19 -3.08
N ARG A 20 -18.82 -8.01 -2.88
CA ARG A 20 -18.94 -6.97 -3.91
C ARG A 20 -17.76 -6.00 -3.85
N PRO A 21 -17.30 -5.47 -4.99
CA PRO A 21 -16.32 -4.39 -5.00
C PRO A 21 -16.80 -3.18 -4.22
N PHE A 22 -15.88 -2.54 -3.50
CA PHE A 22 -16.15 -1.25 -2.89
C PHE A 22 -16.27 -0.16 -3.96
N PRO A 23 -17.12 0.86 -3.75
CA PRO A 23 -17.13 2.03 -4.62
C PRO A 23 -15.75 2.70 -4.60
N ALA A 24 -15.38 3.34 -5.71
CA ALA A 24 -14.14 4.11 -5.79
C ALA A 24 -14.04 5.09 -4.60
N ALA A 25 -12.87 5.13 -3.95
CA ALA A 25 -12.65 5.99 -2.80
C ALA A 25 -12.63 7.47 -3.22
N THR A 26 -13.81 8.09 -3.22
CA THR A 26 -13.99 9.52 -3.57
C THR A 26 -14.13 10.42 -2.33
N ALA A 27 -14.37 9.84 -1.16
CA ALA A 27 -14.56 10.58 0.08
C ALA A 27 -13.23 11.13 0.63
N THR A 28 -13.28 12.38 1.13
CA THR A 28 -12.17 12.98 1.88
C THR A 28 -11.92 12.16 3.14
N LEU A 29 -10.76 11.49 3.19
CA LEU A 29 -10.35 10.75 4.38
C LEU A 29 -10.11 11.73 5.53
N GLY A 30 -10.53 11.35 6.74
CA GLY A 30 -10.31 12.12 7.96
C GLY A 30 -8.83 12.32 8.29
N PRO A 31 -8.49 12.87 9.47
CA PRO A 31 -7.10 13.13 9.85
C PRO A 31 -6.25 11.87 9.63
N ARG A 32 -5.08 12.05 8.98
CA ARG A 32 -4.13 10.95 8.76
C ARG A 32 -3.81 10.31 10.12
N ALA A 33 -3.89 9.00 10.21
CA ALA A 33 -3.21 8.31 11.30
C ALA A 33 -1.71 8.66 11.24
N ARG A 34 -1.06 8.70 12.41
CA ARG A 34 0.37 8.97 12.55
C ARG A 34 1.15 8.17 11.50
N GLY A 35 2.08 8.83 10.83
CA GLY A 35 2.89 8.22 9.78
C GLY A 35 3.57 6.97 10.31
N VAL A 36 3.69 5.97 9.45
CA VAL A 36 4.56 4.82 9.71
C VAL A 36 6.00 5.34 9.63
N ASP A 37 6.81 5.05 10.64
CA ASP A 37 8.25 5.35 10.57
C ASP A 37 8.86 4.53 9.42
N GLY A 38 9.45 5.20 8.41
CA GLY A 38 10.01 4.52 7.25
C GLY A 38 10.32 5.42 6.06
N GLU A 39 11.07 4.89 5.09
CA GLU A 39 11.37 5.57 3.82
C GLU A 39 10.31 5.24 2.75
N SER A 40 9.89 6.25 1.99
CA SER A 40 8.93 6.07 0.90
C SER A 40 9.54 5.28 -0.25
N HIS A 41 9.01 4.08 -0.50
CA HIS A 41 9.33 3.26 -1.66
C HIS A 41 8.13 3.26 -2.63
N THR A 42 8.39 3.43 -3.93
CA THR A 42 7.36 3.46 -4.97
C THR A 42 7.48 2.24 -5.86
N TYR A 43 6.40 1.49 -6.01
CA TYR A 43 6.30 0.35 -6.92
C TYR A 43 5.34 0.68 -8.06
N TYR A 44 5.57 0.06 -9.21
CA TYR A 44 4.57 0.06 -10.27
C TYR A 44 3.40 -0.84 -9.85
N LEU A 45 2.20 -0.27 -9.83
CA LEU A 45 0.94 -1.01 -9.74
C LEU A 45 0.03 -0.58 -10.89
N PRO A 46 -0.68 -1.51 -11.55
CA PRO A 46 -1.75 -1.16 -12.47
C PRO A 46 -2.80 -0.27 -11.78
N VAL A 47 -3.25 0.78 -12.47
CA VAL A 47 -4.17 1.79 -11.89
C VAL A 47 -5.41 1.15 -11.28
N ALA A 48 -6.06 0.22 -11.98
CA ALA A 48 -7.26 -0.47 -11.50
C ALA A 48 -7.02 -1.27 -10.20
N VAL A 49 -5.82 -1.87 -10.04
CA VAL A 49 -5.44 -2.58 -8.81
C VAL A 49 -5.28 -1.59 -7.67
N HIS A 50 -4.57 -0.49 -7.91
CA HIS A 50 -4.38 0.55 -6.91
C HIS A 50 -5.70 1.19 -6.47
N GLU A 51 -6.59 1.53 -7.40
CA GLU A 51 -7.89 2.12 -7.08
C GLU A 51 -8.78 1.17 -6.27
N ARG A 52 -8.84 -0.10 -6.66
CA ARG A 52 -9.60 -1.12 -5.93
C ARG A 52 -9.01 -1.36 -4.54
N PHE A 53 -7.69 -1.37 -4.41
CA PHE A 53 -7.01 -1.51 -3.13
C PHE A 53 -7.31 -0.35 -2.18
N VAL A 54 -7.24 0.89 -2.67
CA VAL A 54 -7.60 2.08 -1.88
C VAL A 54 -9.07 2.06 -1.50
N ALA A 55 -9.97 1.67 -2.41
CA ALA A 55 -11.39 1.51 -2.13
C ALA A 55 -11.65 0.45 -1.05
N ALA A 56 -10.99 -0.71 -1.12
CA ALA A 56 -11.10 -1.77 -0.14
C ALA A 56 -10.64 -1.33 1.26
N TRP A 57 -9.50 -0.63 1.35
CA TRP A 57 -9.08 -0.05 2.63
C TRP A 57 -10.08 1.00 3.13
N ALA A 58 -10.49 1.94 2.27
CA ALA A 58 -11.38 3.03 2.67
C ALA A 58 -12.74 2.52 3.16
N GLY A 59 -13.28 1.48 2.51
CA GLY A 59 -14.54 0.86 2.88
C GLY A 59 -14.48 -0.04 4.11
N SER A 60 -13.29 -0.51 4.50
CA SER A 60 -13.09 -1.36 5.69
C SER A 60 -12.42 -0.64 6.86
N ARG A 61 -12.10 0.65 6.73
CA ARG A 61 -11.33 1.42 7.73
C ARG A 61 -11.99 1.61 9.10
N THR A 62 -13.29 1.35 9.22
CA THR A 62 -14.05 1.47 10.48
C THR A 62 -14.06 0.18 11.30
N HIS A 63 -13.51 -0.92 10.77
CA HIS A 63 -13.34 -2.16 11.53
C HIS A 63 -12.21 -2.02 12.55
N THR A 64 -12.33 -2.71 13.68
CA THR A 64 -11.39 -2.63 14.80
C THR A 64 -9.95 -2.99 14.40
N ASP A 65 -9.79 -3.92 13.47
CA ASP A 65 -8.48 -4.39 13.00
C ASP A 65 -8.04 -3.69 11.69
N ALA A 66 -8.62 -2.53 11.38
CA ALA A 66 -8.26 -1.81 10.17
C ALA A 66 -6.88 -1.14 10.32
N ALA A 67 -6.03 -1.38 9.33
CA ALA A 67 -4.77 -0.68 9.19
C ALA A 67 -4.98 0.84 9.18
N ALA A 68 -4.09 1.56 9.86
CA ALA A 68 -4.23 2.99 10.14
C ALA A 68 -4.19 3.88 8.88
N SER A 69 -3.61 3.36 7.78
CA SER A 69 -3.56 4.01 6.47
C SER A 69 -3.45 2.98 5.34
N VAL A 70 -3.67 3.40 4.08
CA VAL A 70 -3.39 2.55 2.90
C VAL A 70 -1.93 2.08 2.89
N SER A 71 -0.99 2.95 3.28
CA SER A 71 0.43 2.61 3.33
C SER A 71 0.75 1.58 4.42
N ALA A 72 0.13 1.70 5.59
CA ALA A 72 0.27 0.69 6.65
C ALA A 72 -0.28 -0.66 6.18
N LEU A 73 -1.47 -0.66 5.56
CA LEU A 73 -2.03 -1.88 4.98
C LEU A 73 -1.10 -2.51 3.93
N ALA A 74 -0.51 -1.69 3.06
CA ALA A 74 0.45 -2.16 2.07
C ALA A 74 1.69 -2.78 2.72
N SER A 75 2.22 -2.19 3.80
CA SER A 75 3.35 -2.75 4.57
C SER A 75 2.99 -4.12 5.14
N GLU A 76 1.87 -4.22 5.85
CA GLU A 76 1.39 -5.47 6.47
C GLU A 76 1.23 -6.60 5.43
N ILE A 77 0.70 -6.29 4.24
CA ILE A 77 0.54 -7.29 3.15
C ILE A 77 1.89 -7.72 2.60
N LEU A 78 2.82 -6.78 2.39
CA LEU A 78 4.14 -7.08 1.85
C LEU A 78 4.97 -7.90 2.83
N GLU A 79 4.90 -7.60 4.13
CA GLU A 79 5.51 -8.37 5.21
C GLU A 79 4.93 -9.79 5.26
N ALA A 80 3.60 -9.91 5.27
CA ALA A 80 2.93 -11.22 5.29
C ALA A 80 3.25 -12.08 4.05
N GLU A 81 3.36 -11.46 2.87
CA GLU A 81 3.76 -12.18 1.66
C GLU A 81 5.23 -12.58 1.70
N ALA A 82 6.12 -11.72 2.18
CA ALA A 82 7.53 -12.06 2.35
C ALA A 82 7.68 -13.29 3.26
N GLU A 83 7.04 -13.28 4.43
CA GLU A 83 7.04 -14.44 5.33
C GLU A 83 6.44 -15.70 4.68
N ARG A 84 5.38 -15.56 3.88
CA ARG A 84 4.79 -16.69 3.15
C ARG A 84 5.79 -17.28 2.17
N LEU A 85 6.52 -16.43 1.43
CA LEU A 85 7.56 -16.86 0.50
C LEU A 85 8.74 -17.50 1.23
N GLU A 86 9.15 -16.96 2.38
CA GLU A 86 10.21 -17.52 3.23
C GLU A 86 9.83 -18.92 3.73
N ARG A 87 8.61 -19.10 4.25
CA ARG A 87 8.09 -20.43 4.64
C ARG A 87 8.01 -21.40 3.47
N THR A 88 7.62 -20.92 2.29
CA THR A 88 7.40 -21.78 1.12
C THR A 88 8.70 -22.19 0.44
N PHE A 89 9.66 -21.27 0.35
CA PHE A 89 10.83 -21.41 -0.52
C PHE A 89 12.18 -21.28 0.20
N ASN A 90 12.19 -20.90 1.48
CA ASN A 90 13.41 -20.72 2.27
C ASN A 90 13.33 -21.34 3.67
N ASN A 91 12.56 -22.43 3.82
CA ASN A 91 12.40 -23.17 5.10
C ASN A 91 11.95 -22.30 6.29
N GLY A 92 11.30 -21.16 6.03
CA GLY A 92 10.90 -20.20 7.05
C GLY A 92 12.02 -19.28 7.54
N GLU A 93 13.22 -19.37 6.97
CA GLU A 93 14.30 -18.41 7.21
C GLU A 93 14.14 -17.19 6.30
N SER A 94 14.65 -16.04 6.76
CA SER A 94 14.60 -14.82 5.96
C SER A 94 15.47 -14.90 4.71
N PHE A 95 14.99 -14.33 3.59
CA PHE A 95 15.81 -14.24 2.40
C PHE A 95 17.01 -13.31 2.62
N PRO A 96 18.17 -13.58 1.99
CA PRO A 96 19.30 -12.66 2.02
C PRO A 96 18.92 -11.33 1.35
N PRO A 97 19.60 -10.22 1.71
CA PRO A 97 19.36 -8.93 1.09
C PRO A 97 19.48 -9.00 -0.43
N ALA A 98 18.53 -8.40 -1.14
CA ALA A 98 18.55 -8.36 -2.59
C ALA A 98 19.84 -7.70 -3.11
N PRO A 99 20.46 -8.21 -4.19
CA PRO A 99 21.63 -7.59 -4.79
C PRO A 99 21.29 -6.19 -5.29
N ALA A 100 22.29 -5.30 -5.34
CA ALA A 100 22.09 -3.88 -5.67
C ALA A 100 21.34 -3.65 -7.01
N GLY A 101 21.52 -4.54 -7.99
CA GLY A 101 20.86 -4.47 -9.31
C GLY A 101 19.42 -5.00 -9.36
N ALA A 102 18.92 -5.66 -8.31
CA ALA A 102 17.53 -6.14 -8.25
C ALA A 102 16.54 -5.06 -7.80
N ARG A 103 17.03 -3.89 -7.36
CA ARG A 103 16.20 -2.73 -7.03
C ARG A 103 15.73 -2.11 -8.35
N GLY A 104 14.56 -2.54 -8.81
CA GLY A 104 13.98 -2.16 -10.11
C GLY A 104 13.72 -0.66 -10.33
N VAL A 105 13.92 0.18 -9.32
CA VAL A 105 13.93 1.64 -9.45
C VAL A 105 15.17 2.17 -8.71
N ASP A 106 15.96 3.01 -9.37
CA ASP A 106 17.09 3.73 -8.74
C ASP A 106 16.59 4.45 -7.47
N PRO A 107 17.13 4.14 -6.28
CA PRO A 107 16.71 4.76 -5.02
C PRO A 107 16.75 6.30 -5.06
N GLN A 108 17.67 6.89 -5.83
CA GLN A 108 17.73 8.34 -6.00
C GLN A 108 16.62 8.86 -6.92
N ALA A 109 16.18 8.08 -7.90
CA ALA A 109 15.02 8.43 -8.72
C ALA A 109 13.72 8.37 -7.90
N ALA A 110 13.55 7.32 -7.09
CA ALA A 110 12.40 7.19 -6.19
C ALA A 110 12.35 8.32 -5.16
N ARG A 111 13.49 8.68 -4.55
CA ARG A 111 13.60 9.79 -3.61
C ARG A 111 13.25 11.14 -4.25
N ARG A 112 13.81 11.45 -5.42
CA ARG A 112 13.48 12.68 -6.18
C ARG A 112 11.99 12.75 -6.53
N GLN A 113 11.39 11.61 -6.87
CA GLN A 113 9.95 11.54 -7.14
C GLN A 113 9.13 11.79 -5.86
N GLY A 114 9.54 11.22 -4.73
CA GLY A 114 8.94 11.48 -3.42
C GLY A 114 9.02 12.95 -2.99
N GLU A 115 10.19 13.58 -3.13
CA GLU A 115 10.42 15.00 -2.84
C GLU A 115 9.54 15.89 -3.72
N LYS A 116 9.48 15.62 -5.03
CA LYS A 116 8.64 16.36 -5.98
C LYS A 116 7.15 16.22 -5.67
N MET A 117 6.71 15.03 -5.24
CA MET A 117 5.34 14.83 -4.79
C MET A 117 5.07 15.60 -3.50
N ALA A 118 5.95 15.52 -2.50
CA ALA A 118 5.80 16.26 -1.24
C ALA A 118 5.67 17.77 -1.48
N GLU A 119 6.48 18.33 -2.38
CA GLU A 119 6.41 19.74 -2.77
C GLU A 119 5.07 20.09 -3.45
N LEU A 120 4.57 19.23 -4.36
CA LEU A 120 3.25 19.41 -4.98
C LEU A 120 2.11 19.35 -3.96
N TRP A 121 2.21 18.45 -2.97
CA TRP A 121 1.25 18.34 -1.89
C TRP A 121 1.27 19.56 -0.97
N GLN A 122 2.44 20.13 -0.68
CA GLN A 122 2.58 21.38 0.07
C GLN A 122 1.97 22.57 -0.69
N LYS A 123 2.28 22.71 -1.99
CA LYS A 123 1.71 23.78 -2.85
C LYS A 123 0.19 23.69 -2.98
N ARG A 124 -0.39 22.49 -2.97
CA ARG A 124 -1.85 22.30 -2.96
C ARG A 124 -2.49 22.68 -1.63
N ARG A 125 -1.74 22.60 -0.53
CA ARG A 125 -2.19 22.95 0.82
C ARG A 125 -2.22 24.46 1.03
N SER A 126 -1.18 25.17 0.59
CA SER A 126 -1.06 26.62 0.71
C SER A 126 -1.96 27.42 -0.24
N LYS A 127 -2.57 26.77 -1.24
CA LYS A 127 -3.60 27.38 -2.11
C LYS A 127 -5.03 27.30 -1.56
N LYS A 128 -5.23 26.63 -0.42
CA LYS A 128 -6.54 26.43 0.22
C LYS A 128 -6.74 27.32 1.47
N GLU A 129 -5.76 28.15 1.81
CA GLU A 129 -5.87 29.30 2.71
C GLU A 129 -6.10 30.58 1.88
#